data_AF-A0A8C4PMB8-F1
#
_entry.id   AF-A0A8C4PMB8-F1
#
_cell.length_a   1.000
_cell.length_b   1.000
_cell.length_c   1.000
_cell.angle_alpha   90.00
_cell.angle_beta   90.00
_cell.angle_gamma   90.00
#
_symmetry.space_group_name_H-M   'P 1'
#
loop_
_entity.id
_entity.type
_entity.pdbx_description
1 polymer ?
#
loop_
_entity_poly.entity_id
_entity_poly.type
_entity_poly.pdbx_seq_one_letter_code
_entity_poly.pdbx_strand_id
1 'polypeptide(L)'
;MEDLGKSFGSEEEEAIYWKDLAMTYKQRAENTQEELREFQEGSREYEAELETQLQQIETRNRDLLSENNRLRMELETIKEKFETQHSEGHRQISALEDDLAQTKAIKDQLQKYIRELEQANDDLERAKRATIMSLEDFEQRLNQAIERNAFLESELDEKENLLESVQRLKDEARDLRQELAVQQKQEKPRTPKPSSVEAERTDTAVQATGSVPSTPIAHRGPSSSFNTPGMFRRGAGVQACILPELRLRAVPQPDKWPSRRAGEQEQRRRQTAQQRQCASG
;
A
#
# COMPACT_ATOMS: atom_id res chain seq x y z
N MET A 1 -13.59 -115.93 30.49
CA MET A 1 -14.68 -116.91 30.58
C MET A 1 -14.04 -118.28 30.48
N GLU A 2 -13.39 -118.71 31.55
CA GLU A 2 -12.71 -120.00 31.66
C GLU A 2 -12.82 -120.40 33.13
N ASP A 3 -13.84 -121.17 33.53
CA ASP A 3 -13.72 -122.09 34.67
C ASP A 3 -14.94 -123.05 34.83
N LEU A 4 -15.34 -123.74 33.77
CA LEU A 4 -16.42 -124.74 33.85
C LEU A 4 -15.91 -126.17 34.15
N GLY A 5 -14.64 -126.30 34.61
CA GLY A 5 -13.96 -127.59 34.75
C GLY A 5 -13.12 -127.77 36.01
N LYS A 6 -13.33 -126.98 37.08
CA LYS A 6 -12.65 -127.20 38.36
C LYS A 6 -13.35 -128.32 39.13
N SER A 7 -12.62 -129.40 39.43
CA SER A 7 -13.04 -130.46 40.36
C SER A 7 -12.41 -130.20 41.73
N PHE A 8 -13.22 -130.18 42.79
CA PHE A 8 -12.78 -129.89 44.16
C PHE A 8 -12.53 -131.18 44.95
N GLY A 9 -11.53 -131.18 45.84
CA GLY A 9 -11.21 -132.33 46.70
C GLY A 9 -12.07 -132.41 47.96
N SER A 10 -12.83 -131.35 48.27
CA SER A 10 -13.69 -131.20 49.45
C SER A 10 -14.78 -130.16 49.18
N GLU A 11 -15.96 -130.29 49.82
CA GLU A 11 -17.01 -129.26 49.80
C GLU A 11 -16.51 -127.91 50.35
N GLU A 12 -15.55 -127.95 51.28
CA GLU A 12 -14.89 -126.76 51.83
C GLU A 12 -14.06 -126.02 50.75
N GLU A 13 -13.37 -126.75 49.87
CA GLU A 13 -12.57 -126.16 48.78
C GLU A 13 -13.47 -125.54 47.69
N GLU A 14 -14.60 -126.16 47.40
CA GLU A 14 -15.60 -125.64 46.47
C GLU A 14 -16.21 -124.32 46.99
N ALA A 15 -16.58 -124.29 48.28
CA ALA A 15 -17.12 -123.10 48.92
C ALA A 15 -16.11 -121.95 48.95
N ILE A 16 -14.83 -122.25 49.23
CA ILE A 16 -13.74 -121.26 49.21
C ILE A 16 -13.54 -120.71 47.79
N TYR A 17 -13.50 -121.58 46.77
CA TYR A 17 -13.32 -121.16 45.38
C TYR A 17 -14.44 -120.23 44.88
N TRP A 18 -15.72 -120.59 45.08
CA TRP A 18 -16.84 -119.76 44.65
C TRP A 18 -16.91 -118.44 45.42
N LYS A 19 -16.53 -118.44 46.70
CA LYS A 19 -16.41 -117.22 47.50
C LYS A 19 -15.32 -116.30 46.96
N ASP A 20 -14.14 -116.83 46.64
CA ASP A 20 -13.04 -116.07 46.04
C ASP A 20 -13.40 -115.55 44.64
N LEU A 21 -14.12 -116.34 43.84
CA LEU A 21 -14.61 -115.93 42.53
C LEU A 21 -15.67 -114.82 42.63
N ALA A 22 -16.60 -114.92 43.57
CA ALA A 22 -17.58 -113.86 43.84
C ALA A 22 -16.89 -112.58 44.36
N MET A 23 -15.90 -112.72 45.24
CA MET A 23 -15.08 -111.61 45.73
C MET A 23 -14.31 -110.92 44.60
N THR A 24 -13.70 -111.67 43.69
CA THR A 24 -12.98 -111.10 42.53
C THR A 24 -13.91 -110.40 41.54
N TYR A 25 -15.09 -110.96 41.24
CA TYR A 25 -16.08 -110.26 40.40
C TYR A 25 -16.64 -109.00 41.06
N LYS A 26 -16.91 -109.04 42.37
CA LYS A 26 -17.32 -107.86 43.13
C LYS A 26 -16.24 -106.78 43.05
N GLN A 27 -14.99 -107.12 43.32
CA GLN A 27 -13.87 -106.18 43.24
C GLN A 27 -13.76 -105.60 41.82
N ARG A 28 -13.92 -106.42 40.77
CA ARG A 28 -13.88 -105.94 39.39
C ARG A 28 -15.02 -104.99 39.08
N ALA A 29 -16.24 -105.27 39.54
CA ALA A 29 -17.38 -104.37 39.37
C ALA A 29 -17.16 -103.03 40.10
N GLU A 30 -16.67 -103.08 41.34
CA GLU A 30 -16.31 -101.90 42.13
C GLU A 30 -15.23 -101.07 41.41
N ASN A 31 -14.15 -101.69 40.93
CA ASN A 31 -13.11 -101.00 40.18
C ASN A 31 -13.67 -100.33 38.91
N THR A 32 -14.47 -101.03 38.10
CA THR A 32 -15.06 -100.43 36.88
C THR A 32 -16.04 -99.30 37.20
N GLN A 33 -16.72 -99.36 38.34
CA GLN A 33 -17.61 -98.30 38.80
C GLN A 33 -16.81 -97.07 39.25
N GLU A 34 -15.67 -97.28 39.91
CA GLU A 34 -14.74 -96.22 40.29
C GLU A 34 -14.11 -95.56 39.06
N GLU A 35 -13.59 -96.34 38.10
CA GLU A 35 -13.07 -95.85 36.81
C GLU A 35 -14.10 -95.00 36.06
N LEU A 36 -15.37 -95.44 36.00
CA LEU A 36 -16.43 -94.68 35.36
C LEU A 36 -16.70 -93.36 36.10
N ARG A 37 -16.66 -93.38 37.43
CA ARG A 37 -16.86 -92.17 38.25
C ARG A 37 -15.75 -91.17 38.01
N GLU A 38 -14.49 -91.60 38.05
CA GLU A 38 -13.32 -90.77 37.76
C GLU A 38 -13.41 -90.16 36.36
N PHE A 39 -13.82 -90.95 35.35
CA PHE A 39 -14.02 -90.44 33.99
C PHE A 39 -15.12 -89.38 33.91
N GLN A 40 -16.24 -89.60 34.62
CA GLN A 40 -17.36 -88.63 34.66
C GLN A 40 -17.00 -87.36 35.43
N GLU A 41 -16.18 -87.46 36.46
CA GLU A 41 -15.67 -86.30 37.21
C GLU A 41 -14.67 -85.52 36.35
N GLY A 42 -13.68 -86.19 35.75
CA GLY A 42 -12.71 -85.55 34.86
C GLY A 42 -13.34 -84.92 33.61
N SER A 43 -14.39 -85.53 33.05
CA SER A 43 -15.15 -84.93 31.94
C SER A 43 -15.86 -83.65 32.36
N ARG A 44 -16.46 -83.63 33.55
CA ARG A 44 -17.13 -82.44 34.10
C ARG A 44 -16.15 -81.32 34.42
N GLU A 45 -14.99 -81.65 34.98
CA GLU A 45 -13.92 -80.67 35.23
C GLU A 45 -13.41 -80.06 33.92
N TYR A 46 -13.19 -80.88 32.88
CA TYR A 46 -12.77 -80.41 31.56
C TYR A 46 -13.82 -79.53 30.87
N GLU A 47 -15.10 -79.91 30.95
CA GLU A 47 -16.21 -79.07 30.46
C GLU A 47 -16.24 -77.71 31.17
N ALA A 48 -16.07 -77.70 32.50
CA ALA A 48 -16.00 -76.45 33.27
C ALA A 48 -14.80 -75.59 32.86
N GLU A 49 -13.62 -76.18 32.61
CA GLU A 49 -12.46 -75.46 32.09
C GLU A 49 -12.75 -74.83 30.72
N LEU A 50 -13.38 -75.56 29.80
CA LEU A 50 -13.77 -75.02 28.49
C LEU A 50 -14.79 -73.89 28.60
N GLU A 51 -15.79 -74.02 29.48
CA GLU A 51 -16.77 -72.97 29.73
C GLU A 51 -16.13 -71.70 30.28
N THR A 52 -15.18 -71.83 31.22
CA THR A 52 -14.45 -70.66 31.75
C THR A 52 -13.62 -69.96 30.68
N GLN A 53 -12.94 -70.71 29.81
CA GLN A 53 -12.19 -70.14 28.69
C GLN A 53 -13.11 -69.42 27.69
N LEU A 54 -14.24 -70.03 27.37
CA LEU A 54 -15.24 -69.45 26.47
C LEU A 54 -15.78 -68.13 27.05
N GLN A 55 -16.16 -68.11 28.33
CA GLN A 55 -16.60 -66.88 29.02
C GLN A 55 -15.54 -65.78 29.03
N GLN A 56 -14.27 -66.14 29.27
CA GLN A 56 -13.17 -65.18 29.21
C GLN A 56 -13.01 -64.57 27.81
N ILE A 57 -13.07 -65.40 26.77
CA ILE A 57 -12.98 -64.94 25.38
C ILE A 57 -14.17 -64.06 25.00
N GLU A 58 -15.39 -64.45 25.38
CA GLU A 58 -16.61 -63.67 25.12
C GLU A 58 -16.57 -62.31 25.83
N THR A 59 -16.11 -62.27 27.08
CA THR A 59 -15.94 -61.03 27.84
C THR A 59 -14.92 -60.12 27.16
N ARG A 60 -13.75 -60.67 26.80
CA ARG A 60 -12.71 -59.93 26.10
C ARG A 60 -13.19 -59.41 24.74
N ASN A 61 -13.99 -60.18 24.01
CA ASN A 61 -14.55 -59.76 22.73
C ASN A 61 -15.55 -58.60 22.92
N ARG A 62 -16.43 -58.71 23.92
CA ARG A 62 -17.37 -57.64 24.27
C ARG A 62 -16.61 -56.35 24.65
N ASP A 63 -15.56 -56.44 25.45
CA ASP A 63 -14.73 -55.29 25.83
C ASP A 63 -14.06 -54.66 24.61
N LEU A 64 -13.43 -55.46 23.75
CA LEU A 64 -12.80 -54.99 22.51
C LEU A 64 -13.80 -54.32 21.56
N LEU A 65 -15.02 -54.84 21.44
CA LEU A 65 -16.07 -54.23 20.64
C LEU A 65 -16.52 -52.88 21.21
N SER A 66 -16.67 -52.78 22.54
CA SER A 66 -17.03 -51.52 23.20
C SER A 66 -15.95 -50.46 22.98
N GLU A 67 -14.68 -50.85 23.09
CA GLU A 67 -13.54 -49.99 22.88
C GLU A 67 -13.42 -49.57 21.40
N ASN A 68 -13.65 -50.50 20.47
CA ASN A 68 -13.65 -50.17 19.04
C ASN A 68 -14.73 -49.14 18.70
N ASN A 69 -15.93 -49.30 19.26
CA ASN A 69 -17.02 -48.34 19.07
C ASN A 69 -16.70 -46.97 19.67
N ARG A 70 -16.11 -46.93 20.88
CA ARG A 70 -15.64 -45.69 21.50
C ARG A 70 -14.62 -44.97 20.63
N LEU A 71 -13.59 -45.68 20.18
CA LEU A 71 -12.54 -45.13 19.31
C LEU A 71 -13.11 -44.64 17.97
N ARG A 72 -14.10 -45.33 17.38
CA ARG A 72 -14.78 -44.86 16.16
C ARG A 72 -15.51 -43.54 16.38
N MET A 73 -16.22 -43.39 17.49
CA MET A 73 -16.91 -42.14 17.82
C MET A 73 -15.94 -40.99 18.06
N GLU A 74 -14.82 -41.25 18.75
CA GLU A 74 -13.76 -40.26 18.96
C GLU A 74 -13.12 -39.83 17.64
N LEU A 75 -12.85 -40.78 16.75
CA LEU A 75 -12.31 -40.50 15.43
C LEU A 75 -13.27 -39.62 14.62
N GLU A 76 -14.56 -39.92 14.62
CA GLU A 76 -15.58 -39.13 13.93
C GLU A 76 -15.69 -37.72 14.52
N THR A 77 -15.68 -37.60 15.84
CA THR A 77 -15.68 -36.30 16.54
C THR A 77 -14.46 -35.46 16.17
N ILE A 78 -13.28 -36.07 16.07
CA ILE A 78 -12.05 -35.38 15.67
C ILE A 78 -12.11 -34.95 14.20
N LYS A 79 -12.65 -35.78 13.32
CA LYS A 79 -12.85 -35.43 11.91
C LYS A 79 -13.79 -34.23 11.76
N GLU A 80 -14.94 -34.24 12.42
CA GLU A 80 -15.89 -33.14 12.37
C GLU A 80 -15.26 -31.83 12.89
N LYS A 81 -14.52 -31.90 14.01
CA LYS A 81 -13.76 -30.75 14.53
C LYS A 81 -12.71 -30.26 13.54
N PHE A 82 -12.00 -31.17 12.87
CA PHE A 82 -11.00 -30.80 11.89
C PHE A 82 -11.66 -30.13 10.67
N GLU A 83 -12.73 -30.70 10.14
CA GLU A 83 -13.45 -30.15 8.97
C GLU A 83 -14.05 -28.77 9.27
N THR A 84 -14.68 -28.61 10.44
CA THR A 84 -15.22 -27.31 10.87
C THR A 84 -14.11 -26.26 10.99
N GLN A 85 -13.03 -26.54 11.71
CA GLN A 85 -11.88 -25.64 11.85
C GLN A 85 -11.21 -25.34 10.50
N HIS A 86 -11.08 -26.35 9.65
CA HIS A 86 -10.50 -26.18 8.32
C HIS A 86 -11.37 -25.25 7.46
N SER A 87 -12.69 -25.47 7.45
CA SER A 87 -13.62 -24.61 6.69
C SER A 87 -13.65 -23.18 7.23
N GLU A 88 -13.57 -22.99 8.55
CA GLU A 88 -13.51 -21.67 9.17
C GLU A 88 -12.19 -20.97 8.82
N GLY A 89 -11.06 -21.66 8.92
CA GLY A 89 -9.77 -21.14 8.51
C GLY A 89 -9.74 -20.72 7.04
N HIS A 90 -10.35 -21.50 6.15
CA HIS A 90 -10.46 -21.13 4.73
C HIS A 90 -11.29 -19.85 4.54
N ARG A 91 -12.42 -19.71 5.25
CA ARG A 91 -13.23 -18.48 5.19
C ARG A 91 -12.48 -17.27 5.73
N GLN A 92 -11.75 -17.41 6.84
CA GLN A 92 -10.93 -16.33 7.41
C GLN A 92 -9.81 -15.90 6.46
N ILE A 93 -9.11 -16.87 5.85
CA ILE A 93 -8.07 -16.58 4.86
C ILE A 93 -8.67 -15.82 3.67
N SER A 94 -9.78 -16.30 3.12
CA SER A 94 -10.44 -15.65 1.98
C SER A 94 -10.84 -14.21 2.29
N ALA A 95 -11.43 -13.97 3.48
CA ALA A 95 -11.80 -12.63 3.91
C ALA A 95 -10.58 -11.70 4.06
N LEU A 96 -9.48 -12.20 4.64
CA LEU A 96 -8.25 -11.42 4.77
C LEU A 96 -7.59 -11.13 3.41
N GLU A 97 -7.69 -12.04 2.44
CA GLU A 97 -7.22 -11.82 1.07
C GLU A 97 -8.02 -10.72 0.36
N ASP A 98 -9.35 -10.71 0.54
CA ASP A 98 -10.25 -9.67 0.02
C ASP A 98 -9.94 -8.30 0.65
N ASP A 99 -9.80 -8.23 1.97
CA ASP A 99 -9.45 -6.99 2.69
C ASP A 99 -8.07 -6.46 2.27
N LEU A 100 -7.10 -7.36 2.05
CA LEU A 100 -5.78 -6.98 1.56
C LEU A 100 -5.85 -6.43 0.14
N ALA A 101 -6.64 -7.05 -0.74
CA ALA A 101 -6.86 -6.58 -2.10
C ALA A 101 -7.55 -5.20 -2.11
N GLN A 102 -8.58 -5.02 -1.27
CA GLN A 102 -9.28 -3.74 -1.12
C GLN A 102 -8.33 -2.64 -0.62
N THR A 103 -7.53 -2.93 0.41
CA THR A 103 -6.58 -1.97 0.97
C THR A 103 -5.53 -1.54 -0.06
N LYS A 104 -5.03 -2.49 -0.87
CA LYS A 104 -4.11 -2.18 -1.97
C LYS A 104 -4.76 -1.29 -3.04
N ALA A 105 -6.00 -1.61 -3.43
CA ALA A 105 -6.74 -0.80 -4.40
C ALA A 105 -6.97 0.64 -3.90
N ILE A 106 -7.36 0.81 -2.63
CA ILE A 106 -7.53 2.13 -2.01
C ILE A 106 -6.21 2.88 -1.98
N LYS A 107 -5.12 2.22 -1.59
CA LYS A 107 -3.78 2.81 -1.59
C LYS A 107 -3.40 3.33 -2.99
N ASP A 108 -3.60 2.53 -4.03
CA ASP A 108 -3.26 2.90 -5.40
C ASP A 108 -4.12 4.09 -5.89
N GLN A 109 -5.40 4.12 -5.53
CA GLN A 109 -6.28 5.26 -5.80
C GLN A 109 -5.80 6.54 -5.10
N LEU A 110 -5.44 6.47 -3.82
CA LEU A 110 -4.92 7.62 -3.08
C LEU A 110 -3.59 8.11 -3.66
N GLN A 111 -2.70 7.20 -4.09
CA GLN A 111 -1.46 7.58 -4.76
C GLN A 111 -1.72 8.30 -6.09
N LYS A 112 -2.70 7.85 -6.86
CA LYS A 112 -3.13 8.54 -8.07
C LYS A 112 -3.67 9.94 -7.76
N TYR A 113 -4.53 10.05 -6.75
CA TYR A 113 -5.12 11.32 -6.32
C TYR A 113 -4.06 12.32 -5.83
N ILE A 114 -3.03 11.85 -5.10
CA ILE A 114 -1.90 12.70 -4.68
C ILE A 114 -1.20 13.32 -5.90
N ARG A 115 -0.90 12.52 -6.94
CA ARG A 115 -0.27 13.04 -8.17
C ARG A 115 -1.16 14.05 -8.89
N GLU A 116 -2.47 13.82 -8.92
CA GLU A 116 -3.43 14.77 -9.51
C GLU A 116 -3.45 16.10 -8.73
N LEU A 117 -3.39 16.06 -7.39
CA LEU A 117 -3.29 17.26 -6.55
C LEU A 117 -1.96 17.99 -6.73
N GLU A 118 -0.85 17.26 -6.83
CA GLU A 118 0.48 17.83 -7.11
C GLU A 118 0.47 18.57 -8.46
N GLN A 119 -0.08 17.95 -9.52
CA GLN A 119 -0.21 18.58 -10.83
C GLN A 119 -1.10 19.84 -10.79
N ALA A 120 -2.25 19.78 -10.12
CA ALA A 120 -3.13 20.93 -9.99
C ALA A 120 -2.46 22.09 -9.23
N ASN A 121 -1.61 21.78 -8.25
CA ASN A 121 -0.84 22.77 -7.52
C ASN A 121 0.24 23.41 -8.41
N ASP A 122 0.98 22.63 -9.18
CA ASP A 122 1.95 23.16 -10.15
C ASP A 122 1.28 24.10 -11.18
N ASP A 123 0.09 23.74 -11.66
CA ASP A 123 -0.69 24.56 -12.57
C ASP A 123 -1.17 25.86 -11.91
N LEU A 124 -1.60 25.79 -10.64
CA LEU A 124 -1.97 26.96 -9.84
C LEU A 124 -0.77 27.90 -9.63
N GLU A 125 0.40 27.37 -9.29
CA GLU A 125 1.62 28.15 -9.16
C GLU A 125 2.01 28.82 -10.48
N ARG A 126 1.90 28.10 -11.59
CA ARG A 126 2.17 28.66 -12.92
C ARG A 126 1.20 29.81 -13.23
N ALA A 127 -0.09 29.63 -12.98
CA ALA A 127 -1.09 30.67 -13.16
C ALA A 127 -0.79 31.89 -12.27
N LYS A 128 -0.43 31.67 -11.01
CA LYS A 128 -0.02 32.74 -10.08
C LYS A 128 1.16 33.54 -10.63
N ARG A 129 2.22 32.88 -11.12
CA ARG A 129 3.39 33.55 -11.70
C ARG A 129 3.01 34.38 -12.94
N ALA A 130 2.18 33.84 -13.82
CA ALA A 130 1.69 34.57 -14.99
C ALA A 130 0.88 35.82 -14.61
N THR A 131 0.00 35.71 -13.60
CA THR A 131 -0.78 36.85 -13.10
C THR A 131 0.12 37.92 -12.48
N ILE A 132 1.11 37.53 -11.67
CA ILE A 132 2.07 38.49 -11.08
C ILE A 132 2.81 39.25 -12.18
N MET A 133 3.36 38.54 -13.16
CA MET A 133 4.07 39.16 -14.29
C MET A 133 3.15 40.13 -15.07
N SER A 134 1.89 39.75 -15.31
CA SER A 134 0.94 40.65 -15.95
C SER A 134 0.65 41.90 -15.13
N LEU A 135 0.58 41.80 -13.80
CA LEU A 135 0.40 42.95 -12.92
C LEU A 135 1.62 43.86 -12.94
N GLU A 136 2.83 43.29 -12.86
CA GLU A 136 4.09 44.03 -12.96
C GLU A 136 4.19 44.79 -14.29
N ASP A 137 3.78 44.17 -15.41
CA ASP A 137 3.72 44.84 -16.73
C ASP A 137 2.74 46.03 -16.73
N PHE A 138 1.59 45.91 -16.06
CA PHE A 138 0.64 47.01 -15.93
C PHE A 138 1.19 48.14 -15.06
N GLU A 139 1.84 47.81 -13.94
CA GLU A 139 2.49 48.79 -13.05
C GLU A 139 3.57 49.57 -13.79
N GLN A 140 4.42 48.91 -14.58
CA GLN A 140 5.43 49.57 -15.41
C GLN A 140 4.80 50.53 -16.42
N ARG A 141 3.74 50.13 -17.11
CA ARG A 141 3.03 50.99 -18.07
C ARG A 141 2.41 52.21 -17.40
N LEU A 142 1.82 52.02 -16.21
CA LEU A 142 1.27 53.12 -15.43
C LEU A 142 2.36 54.10 -14.98
N ASN A 143 3.49 53.59 -14.47
CA ASN A 143 4.63 54.43 -14.08
C ASN A 143 5.16 55.26 -15.26
N GLN A 144 5.33 54.66 -16.44
CA GLN A 144 5.73 55.41 -17.63
C GLN A 144 4.68 56.44 -18.06
N ALA A 145 3.38 56.19 -17.84
CA ALA A 145 2.34 57.17 -18.12
C ALA A 145 2.40 58.35 -17.13
N ILE A 146 2.67 58.07 -15.85
CA ILE A 146 2.89 59.08 -14.81
C ILE A 146 4.10 59.94 -15.15
N GLU A 147 5.24 59.33 -15.51
CA GLU A 147 6.45 60.06 -15.90
C GLU A 147 6.21 60.99 -17.10
N ARG A 148 5.47 60.52 -18.12
CA ARG A 148 5.10 61.36 -19.27
C ARG A 148 4.17 62.51 -18.88
N ASN A 149 3.20 62.28 -17.99
CA ASN A 149 2.33 63.35 -17.50
C ASN A 149 3.11 64.40 -16.71
N ALA A 150 4.01 63.99 -15.81
CA ALA A 150 4.87 64.90 -15.06
C ALA A 150 5.77 65.74 -15.98
N PHE A 151 6.30 65.14 -17.05
CA PHE A 151 7.06 65.87 -18.06
C PHE A 151 6.19 66.93 -18.78
N LEU A 152 4.98 66.56 -19.21
CA LEU A 152 4.04 67.48 -19.85
C LEU A 152 3.58 68.60 -18.89
N GLU A 153 3.38 68.31 -17.61
CA GLU A 153 3.10 69.33 -16.58
C GLU A 153 4.23 70.36 -16.52
N SER A 154 5.50 69.92 -16.52
CA SER A 154 6.63 70.85 -16.53
C SER A 154 6.72 71.70 -17.80
N GLU A 155 6.42 71.14 -18.98
CA GLU A 155 6.36 71.92 -20.23
C GLU A 155 5.24 72.98 -20.20
N LEU A 156 4.11 72.67 -19.55
CA LEU A 156 3.03 73.63 -19.34
C LEU A 156 3.44 74.74 -18.37
N ASP A 157 4.12 74.41 -17.28
CA ASP A 157 4.67 75.39 -16.32
C ASP A 157 5.69 76.33 -16.99
N GLU A 158 6.60 75.81 -17.82
CA GLU A 158 7.54 76.63 -18.59
C GLU A 158 6.82 77.59 -19.55
N LYS A 159 5.78 77.09 -20.23
CA LYS A 159 4.95 77.91 -21.10
C LYS A 159 4.22 79.01 -20.33
N GLU A 160 3.70 78.72 -19.13
CA GLU A 160 3.07 79.72 -18.26
C GLU A 160 4.08 80.80 -17.83
N ASN A 161 5.28 80.40 -17.39
CA ASN A 161 6.36 81.32 -17.03
C ASN A 161 6.78 82.25 -18.20
N LEU A 162 6.83 81.72 -19.42
CA LEU A 162 7.08 82.51 -20.62
C LEU A 162 5.95 83.49 -20.92
N LEU A 163 4.69 83.06 -20.75
CA LEU A 163 3.53 83.94 -20.91
C LEU A 163 3.55 85.08 -19.90
N GLU A 164 3.88 84.82 -18.64
CA GLU A 164 4.09 85.85 -17.62
C GLU A 164 5.20 86.82 -18.01
N SER A 165 6.35 86.31 -18.47
CA SER A 165 7.49 87.13 -18.88
C SER A 165 7.15 88.02 -20.08
N VAL A 166 6.45 87.48 -21.06
CA VAL A 166 5.93 88.23 -22.22
C VAL A 166 4.95 89.30 -21.76
N GLN A 167 4.10 89.00 -20.77
CA GLN A 167 3.14 89.98 -20.25
C GLN A 167 3.86 91.12 -19.53
N ARG A 168 4.85 90.82 -18.67
CA ARG A 168 5.69 91.85 -18.03
C ARG A 168 6.40 92.75 -19.04
N LEU A 169 7.05 92.16 -20.05
CA LEU A 169 7.72 92.93 -21.11
C LEU A 169 6.74 93.79 -21.94
N LYS A 170 5.50 93.32 -22.15
CA LYS A 170 4.46 94.13 -22.80
C LYS A 170 4.07 95.32 -21.94
N ASP A 171 3.95 95.13 -20.63
CA ASP A 171 3.62 96.20 -19.69
C ASP A 171 4.78 97.23 -19.62
N GLU A 172 6.03 96.78 -19.52
CA GLU A 172 7.22 97.65 -19.61
C GLU A 172 7.30 98.41 -20.94
N ALA A 173 7.07 97.74 -22.08
CA ALA A 173 7.05 98.39 -23.39
C ALA A 173 5.90 99.40 -23.50
N ARG A 174 4.78 99.15 -22.83
CA ARG A 174 3.65 100.08 -22.74
C ARG A 174 4.00 101.29 -21.87
N ASP A 175 4.70 101.09 -20.77
CA ASP A 175 5.14 102.17 -19.87
C ASP A 175 6.21 103.04 -20.53
N LEU A 176 7.23 102.46 -21.16
CA LEU A 176 8.23 103.19 -21.94
C LEU A 176 7.60 103.99 -23.10
N ARG A 177 6.60 103.44 -23.79
CA ARG A 177 5.83 104.20 -24.80
C ARG A 177 5.10 105.40 -24.18
N GLN A 178 4.57 105.26 -22.97
CA GLN A 178 3.97 106.38 -22.24
C GLN A 178 5.03 107.42 -21.84
N GLU A 179 6.18 107.00 -21.34
CA GLU A 179 7.30 107.90 -21.00
C GLU A 179 7.81 108.67 -22.23
N LEU A 180 8.00 108.00 -23.37
CA LEU A 180 8.36 108.64 -24.64
C LEU A 180 7.28 109.63 -25.12
N ALA A 181 6.00 109.27 -24.97
CA ALA A 181 4.90 110.18 -25.32
C ALA A 181 4.89 111.42 -24.42
N VAL A 182 5.26 111.29 -23.14
CA VAL A 182 5.41 112.42 -22.21
C VAL A 182 6.63 113.27 -22.56
N GLN A 183 7.79 112.67 -22.89
CA GLN A 183 8.99 113.38 -23.35
C GLN A 183 8.74 114.16 -24.65
N GLN A 184 8.04 113.56 -25.63
CA GLN A 184 7.63 114.25 -26.86
C GLN A 184 6.65 115.41 -26.60
N LYS A 185 5.91 115.39 -25.49
CA LYS A 185 5.01 116.47 -25.08
C LYS A 185 5.75 117.60 -24.34
N GLN A 186 6.93 117.33 -23.77
CA GLN A 186 7.82 118.33 -23.19
C GLN A 186 8.76 118.96 -24.22
N GLU A 187 9.17 118.23 -25.26
CA GLU A 187 9.99 118.76 -26.35
C GLU A 187 9.19 118.98 -27.66
N LYS A 188 8.50 120.13 -27.77
CA LYS A 188 8.43 120.89 -29.04
C LYS A 188 7.85 122.29 -28.89
N PRO A 189 8.45 123.27 -29.62
CA PRO A 189 7.82 123.62 -30.89
C PRO A 189 8.75 123.64 -32.12
N ARG A 190 8.14 123.21 -33.24
CA ARG A 190 8.33 123.59 -34.66
C ARG A 190 9.34 122.84 -35.56
N THR A 191 8.80 121.83 -36.27
CA THR A 191 8.69 121.63 -37.76
C THR A 191 9.73 122.23 -38.74
N PRO A 192 9.83 121.81 -40.03
CA PRO A 192 9.51 120.53 -40.74
C PRO A 192 10.48 120.10 -41.91
N LYS A 193 10.38 118.80 -42.34
CA LYS A 193 10.54 118.21 -43.72
C LYS A 193 11.90 118.34 -44.49
N PRO A 194 12.16 117.60 -45.62
CA PRO A 194 11.89 116.21 -46.05
C PRO A 194 13.12 115.53 -46.79
N SER A 195 12.88 114.39 -47.47
CA SER A 195 13.73 113.67 -48.49
C SER A 195 14.79 112.69 -47.95
N SER A 196 15.16 111.54 -48.55
CA SER A 196 14.73 110.73 -49.71
C SER A 196 15.70 109.53 -49.85
N VAL A 197 15.24 108.35 -50.32
CA VAL A 197 15.97 107.21 -50.98
C VAL A 197 17.13 106.56 -50.18
N GLU A 198 17.49 105.27 -50.17
CA GLU A 198 17.52 104.11 -51.09
C GLU A 198 17.37 102.80 -50.24
N ALA A 199 16.74 101.70 -50.70
CA ALA A 199 17.34 100.52 -51.35
C ALA A 199 18.79 100.21 -50.87
N GLU A 200 19.25 99.02 -50.50
CA GLU A 200 18.98 97.61 -50.82
C GLU A 200 19.96 96.83 -49.87
N ARG A 201 19.65 95.71 -49.19
CA ARG A 201 20.05 94.34 -49.60
C ARG A 201 19.94 93.32 -48.43
N THR A 202 19.38 92.16 -48.79
CA THR A 202 19.73 90.75 -48.44
C THR A 202 19.75 90.32 -46.97
N ASP A 203 18.83 89.46 -46.51
CA ASP A 203 18.62 88.01 -46.77
C ASP A 203 19.31 87.14 -45.71
N THR A 204 18.54 86.46 -44.85
CA THR A 204 18.70 85.00 -44.61
C THR A 204 17.50 84.48 -43.80
N ALA A 205 16.57 83.84 -44.49
CA ALA A 205 15.56 82.97 -43.90
C ALA A 205 16.05 81.52 -44.03
N VAL A 206 16.04 80.76 -42.93
CA VAL A 206 16.23 79.31 -42.97
C VAL A 206 14.87 78.66 -42.74
N GLN A 207 14.25 78.22 -43.84
CA GLN A 207 13.15 77.27 -43.84
C GLN A 207 13.72 75.86 -43.73
N ALA A 208 13.19 75.06 -42.81
CA ALA A 208 13.28 73.60 -42.86
C ALA A 208 11.86 73.05 -43.04
N THR A 209 11.57 72.56 -44.25
CA THR A 209 10.33 71.85 -44.57
C THR A 209 10.54 70.34 -44.48
N GLY A 210 9.70 69.69 -43.67
CA GLY A 210 8.95 68.47 -44.01
C GLY A 210 9.70 67.16 -44.30
N SER A 211 9.36 66.10 -43.55
CA SER A 211 8.38 65.09 -44.00
C SER A 211 8.26 63.92 -43.01
N VAL A 212 7.03 63.45 -42.82
CA VAL A 212 6.60 62.16 -42.23
C VAL A 212 5.61 61.53 -43.25
N PRO A 213 5.08 60.31 -43.07
CA PRO A 213 5.65 58.95 -43.00
C PRO A 213 5.20 58.10 -44.22
N SER A 214 5.64 56.83 -44.35
CA SER A 214 4.87 55.75 -45.01
C SER A 214 5.43 54.34 -44.71
N THR A 215 4.60 53.49 -44.11
CA THR A 215 4.53 52.02 -44.34
C THR A 215 3.39 51.77 -45.36
N PRO A 216 3.07 50.57 -45.93
CA PRO A 216 3.35 49.18 -45.47
C PRO A 216 3.51 48.08 -46.58
N ILE A 217 3.43 46.80 -46.15
CA ILE A 217 2.96 45.56 -46.83
C ILE A 217 3.97 44.54 -47.40
N ALA A 218 4.06 43.43 -46.65
CA ALA A 218 3.96 41.99 -46.97
C ALA A 218 4.72 41.34 -48.15
N HIS A 219 5.44 40.25 -47.84
CA HIS A 219 5.26 38.88 -48.37
C HIS A 219 6.27 37.97 -47.62
N ARG A 220 5.82 36.98 -46.82
CA ARG A 220 5.46 35.59 -47.16
C ARG A 220 6.57 34.63 -46.67
N GLY A 221 6.26 33.80 -45.68
CA GLY A 221 7.01 32.56 -45.37
C GLY A 221 6.85 31.51 -46.48
N PRO A 222 7.19 30.20 -46.29
CA PRO A 222 7.25 29.46 -45.02
C PRO A 222 8.39 28.40 -44.95
N SER A 223 8.27 27.48 -43.96
CA SER A 223 8.94 26.18 -43.76
C SER A 223 10.26 26.26 -42.98
N SER A 224 10.46 25.66 -41.80
CA SER A 224 10.07 24.40 -41.13
C SER A 224 11.34 23.59 -40.90
N SER A 225 11.43 23.02 -39.69
CA SER A 225 12.04 21.72 -39.39
C SER A 225 13.51 21.67 -38.97
N PHE A 226 13.66 21.26 -37.70
CA PHE A 226 14.59 20.25 -37.19
C PHE A 226 16.10 20.44 -37.40
N ASN A 227 16.84 20.60 -36.29
CA ASN A 227 17.76 19.57 -35.77
C ASN A 227 18.57 20.07 -34.57
N THR A 228 18.49 19.32 -33.47
CA THR A 228 19.56 19.13 -32.48
C THR A 228 20.67 18.26 -33.11
N PRO A 229 21.95 18.27 -32.66
CA PRO A 229 22.31 17.59 -31.41
C PRO A 229 23.54 18.12 -30.64
N GLY A 230 23.52 17.90 -29.31
CA GLY A 230 24.52 17.06 -28.63
C GLY A 230 25.84 17.65 -28.10
N MET A 231 26.00 17.49 -26.78
CA MET A 231 27.25 17.33 -25.99
C MET A 231 28.05 18.57 -25.57
N PHE A 232 28.02 18.85 -24.26
CA PHE A 232 29.24 19.02 -23.45
C PHE A 232 29.02 18.54 -22.00
N ARG A 233 29.94 17.69 -21.53
CA ARG A 233 30.15 17.32 -20.13
C ARG A 233 30.88 18.45 -19.41
N ARG A 234 30.59 18.65 -18.10
CA ARG A 234 31.54 18.52 -16.96
C ARG A 234 31.12 19.41 -15.78
N GLY A 235 31.12 18.81 -14.58
CA GLY A 235 31.80 19.43 -13.43
C GLY A 235 30.95 20.04 -12.31
N ALA A 236 30.75 19.23 -11.27
CA ALA A 236 31.01 19.53 -9.86
C ALA A 236 30.53 20.87 -9.23
N GLY A 237 29.65 20.72 -8.24
CA GLY A 237 29.91 21.25 -6.90
C GLY A 237 29.03 22.40 -6.41
N VAL A 238 28.38 22.12 -5.27
CA VAL A 238 28.35 22.94 -4.02
C VAL A 238 26.93 23.24 -3.48
N GLN A 239 26.73 22.74 -2.25
CA GLN A 239 25.85 23.20 -1.16
C GLN A 239 24.32 23.03 -1.22
N ALA A 240 23.89 21.95 -0.55
CA ALA A 240 23.08 21.97 0.68
C ALA A 240 22.02 23.08 0.86
N CYS A 241 20.76 22.67 0.88
CA CYS A 241 19.75 23.23 1.77
C CYS A 241 19.02 22.08 2.47
N ILE A 242 19.08 22.13 3.79
CA ILE A 242 18.61 21.16 4.76
C ILE A 242 17.08 21.30 4.88
N LEU A 243 16.35 20.21 4.67
CA LEU A 243 14.96 20.06 5.13
C LEU A 243 14.92 18.86 6.10
N PRO A 244 14.28 18.96 7.28
CA PRO A 244 14.28 17.86 8.24
C PRO A 244 13.40 16.71 7.74
N GLU A 245 13.99 15.52 7.69
CA GLU A 245 13.28 14.24 7.51
C GLU A 245 12.16 14.08 8.55
N LEU A 246 10.93 13.91 8.10
CA LEU A 246 9.96 13.10 8.83
C LEU A 246 10.31 11.63 8.57
N ARG A 247 10.99 11.05 9.56
CA ARG A 247 11.40 9.64 9.60
C ARG A 247 10.16 8.74 9.62
N LEU A 248 9.63 8.42 8.45
CA LEU A 248 8.69 7.31 8.26
C LEU A 248 9.38 6.04 8.79
N ARG A 249 8.79 5.43 9.83
CA ARG A 249 9.16 4.08 10.26
C ARG A 249 9.06 3.16 9.05
N ALA A 250 10.18 2.53 8.70
CA ALA A 250 10.22 1.51 7.68
C ALA A 250 9.19 0.42 7.97
N VAL A 251 8.28 0.21 7.02
CA VAL A 251 7.39 -0.97 7.01
C VAL A 251 8.29 -2.18 6.70
N PRO A 252 8.33 -3.23 7.55
CA PRO A 252 9.12 -4.42 7.25
C PRO A 252 8.56 -5.12 6.00
N GLN A 253 9.44 -5.46 5.05
CA GLN A 253 9.09 -6.33 3.93
C GLN A 253 8.71 -7.75 4.41
N PRO A 254 7.73 -8.41 3.80
CA PRO A 254 7.16 -9.67 4.29
C PRO A 254 7.94 -10.93 3.86
N ASP A 255 9.23 -10.87 3.54
CA ASP A 255 9.88 -11.98 2.83
C ASP A 255 10.65 -12.98 3.69
N LYS A 256 10.63 -12.89 5.02
CA LYS A 256 11.24 -13.92 5.88
C LYS A 256 10.44 -14.17 7.15
N TRP A 257 9.28 -14.82 7.01
CA TRP A 257 8.72 -15.58 8.13
C TRP A 257 9.37 -16.96 8.15
N PRO A 258 10.17 -17.33 9.16
CA PRO A 258 10.55 -18.72 9.33
C PRO A 258 9.26 -19.51 9.56
N SER A 259 9.00 -20.49 8.69
CA SER A 259 7.83 -21.34 8.75
C SER A 259 7.84 -22.13 10.07
N ARG A 260 7.28 -21.56 11.15
CA ARG A 260 7.12 -22.22 12.45
C ARG A 260 6.39 -23.56 12.30
N ARG A 261 5.51 -23.66 11.31
CA ARG A 261 4.81 -24.90 10.92
C ARG A 261 5.76 -26.02 10.44
N ALA A 262 6.85 -25.70 9.76
CA ALA A 262 7.82 -26.71 9.34
C ALA A 262 8.64 -27.26 10.53
N GLY A 263 9.01 -26.39 11.47
CA GLY A 263 9.67 -26.80 12.72
C GLY A 263 8.77 -27.68 13.60
N GLU A 264 7.49 -27.32 13.74
CA GLU A 264 6.52 -28.08 14.53
C GLU A 264 6.19 -29.45 13.92
N GLN A 265 6.13 -29.58 12.60
CA GLN A 265 5.93 -30.88 11.94
C GLN A 265 7.14 -31.80 12.12
N GLU A 266 8.37 -31.28 12.00
CA GLU A 266 9.60 -32.05 12.21
C GLU A 266 9.71 -32.53 13.67
N GLN A 267 9.32 -31.68 14.62
CA GLN A 267 9.32 -32.00 16.05
C GLN A 267 8.26 -33.04 16.42
N ARG A 268 7.07 -32.97 15.81
CA ARG A 268 6.03 -34.01 15.93
C ARG A 268 6.47 -35.34 15.32
N ARG A 269 7.15 -35.33 14.16
CA ARG A 269 7.71 -36.56 13.54
C ARG A 269 8.74 -37.23 14.44
N ARG A 270 9.64 -36.45 15.07
CA ARG A 270 10.62 -36.97 16.03
C ARG A 270 9.98 -37.56 17.29
N GLN A 271 8.97 -36.90 17.86
CA GLN A 271 8.23 -37.45 19.01
C GLN A 271 7.49 -38.76 18.66
N THR A 272 6.90 -38.83 17.47
CA THR A 272 6.20 -40.03 17.00
C THR A 272 7.16 -41.19 16.74
N ALA A 273 8.35 -40.90 16.20
CA ALA A 273 9.40 -41.91 16.02
C ALA A 273 9.93 -42.45 17.36
N GLN A 274 10.11 -41.56 18.34
CA GLN A 274 10.59 -41.95 19.67
C GLN A 274 9.57 -42.79 20.45
N GLN A 275 8.27 -42.46 20.35
CA GLN A 275 7.21 -43.30 20.93
C GLN A 275 7.13 -44.69 20.30
N ARG A 276 7.34 -44.82 18.99
CA ARG A 276 7.38 -46.13 18.31
C ARG A 276 8.57 -46.97 18.77
N GLN A 277 9.71 -46.34 19.03
CA GLN A 277 10.91 -47.03 19.48
C GLN A 277 10.78 -47.55 20.92
N CYS A 278 10.09 -46.81 21.81
CA CYS A 278 9.79 -47.26 23.17
C CYS A 278 8.70 -48.34 23.25
N ALA A 279 7.84 -48.48 22.24
CA ALA A 279 6.80 -49.51 22.21
C ALA A 279 7.27 -50.85 21.58
N SER A 280 8.49 -50.89 21.05
CA SER A 280 9.05 -52.04 20.31
C SER A 280 10.16 -52.79 21.07
N GLY A 281 10.44 -52.40 22.32
CA GLY A 281 11.39 -53.08 23.22
C GLY A 281 10.70 -53.45 24.51
#